data_AF-A0A7Y4WGF6-F1
#
_entry.id   AF-A0A7Y4WGF6-F1
#
_cell.length_a   1.000
_cell.length_b   1.000
_cell.length_c   1.000
_cell.angle_alpha   90.00
_cell.angle_beta   90.00
_cell.angle_gamma   90.00
#
_symmetry.space_group_name_H-M   'P 1'
#
loop_
_entity.id
_entity.type
_entity.pdbx_description
1 polymer ?
#
loop_
_entity_poly.entity_id
_entity_poly.type
_entity_poly.pdbx_seq_one_letter_code
_entity_poly.pdbx_strand_id
1 'polypeptide(L)'
;MTDSSSSGGVARLLRAARLFRPRTLAQLAKSSERHQEQLQTLTEELQIVKSQLEQLTRQERQLRTLFEAEYDSNDEVARFETLVRETPIADHIRAAVAKAPLLDDPFPHCVIDNLLPQAYYDAVIAGLPPVELFADRPVNKQQLTVPLEMAPRFSTEVWRHMAKTVAEGIIRPTVLAKFHDPLTHWLRERMPVLGEHPLEGVRITCSDGRILLRRPGYLIQPHRDPKWGFITCLMYLARKGDDERWGTQLFRVRDDAEAEGPRPHWISKEQCELVSDIAFKPNRMLVFLNSVGAHGAHIPADAKPATLERYAYQFRLGADGRSIKTIRAKLTPEQRAYWAGKVGDDYAGGQS
;
A
#
# COMPACT_ATOMS: atom_id res chain seq x y z
N MET A 1 -88.56 -5.72 -35.69
CA MET A 1 -87.12 -6.06 -35.65
C MET A 1 -86.56 -5.41 -34.40
N THR A 2 -86.68 -6.11 -33.28
CA THR A 2 -86.59 -5.54 -31.93
C THR A 2 -85.88 -6.55 -31.03
N ASP A 3 -84.84 -6.05 -30.38
CA ASP A 3 -84.41 -6.30 -28.99
C ASP A 3 -84.17 -7.75 -28.53
N SER A 4 -82.89 -8.14 -28.49
CA SER A 4 -82.41 -9.21 -27.59
C SER A 4 -80.90 -9.17 -27.29
N SER A 5 -80.28 -7.99 -27.15
CA SER A 5 -78.82 -7.88 -26.94
C SER A 5 -78.36 -6.99 -25.77
N SER A 6 -79.03 -6.99 -24.60
CA SER A 6 -78.57 -6.16 -23.46
C SER A 6 -78.44 -6.84 -22.07
N SER A 7 -78.88 -8.09 -21.88
CA SER A 7 -78.90 -8.69 -20.52
C SER A 7 -77.57 -9.33 -20.05
N GLY A 8 -76.61 -9.57 -20.96
CA GLY A 8 -75.29 -10.14 -20.60
C GLY A 8 -74.28 -9.14 -20.00
N GLY A 9 -74.50 -7.83 -20.20
CA GLY A 9 -73.58 -6.78 -19.77
C GLY A 9 -73.58 -6.57 -18.25
N VAL A 10 -74.76 -6.59 -17.62
CA VAL A 10 -74.93 -6.30 -16.19
C VAL A 10 -74.34 -7.40 -15.30
N ALA A 11 -74.48 -8.68 -15.68
CA ALA A 11 -73.89 -9.79 -14.94
C ALA A 11 -72.35 -9.82 -15.03
N ARG A 12 -71.79 -9.38 -16.16
CA ARG A 12 -70.33 -9.20 -16.31
C ARG A 12 -69.83 -8.00 -15.52
N LEU A 13 -70.55 -6.88 -15.52
CA LEU A 13 -70.25 -5.70 -14.71
C LEU A 13 -70.30 -5.99 -13.19
N LEU A 14 -71.29 -6.76 -12.72
CA LEU A 14 -71.39 -7.14 -11.31
C LEU A 14 -70.31 -8.14 -10.87
N ARG A 15 -69.83 -9.02 -11.77
CA ARG A 15 -68.66 -9.87 -11.49
C ARG A 15 -67.36 -9.06 -11.47
N ALA A 16 -67.21 -8.08 -12.36
CA ALA A 16 -66.08 -7.15 -12.33
C ALA A 16 -66.08 -6.29 -11.05
N ALA A 17 -67.25 -5.82 -10.61
CA ALA A 17 -67.39 -5.06 -9.36
C ALA A 17 -67.02 -5.87 -8.10
N ARG A 18 -67.14 -7.21 -8.13
CA ARG A 18 -66.69 -8.07 -7.02
C ARG A 18 -65.18 -8.09 -6.85
N LEU A 19 -64.38 -7.80 -7.89
CA LEU A 19 -62.92 -7.69 -7.80
C LEU A 19 -62.47 -6.44 -7.03
N PHE A 20 -63.32 -5.41 -6.97
CA PHE A 20 -63.07 -4.18 -6.22
C PHE A 20 -63.60 -4.23 -4.78
N ARG A 21 -63.97 -5.40 -4.26
CA ARG A 21 -64.32 -5.52 -2.84
C ARG A 21 -63.07 -5.19 -2.01
N PRO A 22 -63.18 -4.34 -0.96
CA PRO A 22 -62.04 -3.95 -0.12
C PRO A 22 -61.20 -5.13 0.40
N ARG A 23 -61.85 -6.28 0.66
CA ARG A 23 -61.15 -7.52 1.07
C ARG A 23 -60.24 -8.10 -0.01
N THR A 24 -60.68 -8.11 -1.28
CA THR A 24 -59.87 -8.61 -2.40
C THR A 24 -58.69 -7.67 -2.67
N LEU A 25 -58.91 -6.36 -2.62
CA LEU A 25 -57.83 -5.37 -2.76
C LEU A 25 -56.81 -5.47 -1.62
N ALA A 26 -57.25 -5.63 -0.36
CA ALA A 26 -56.36 -5.83 0.77
C ALA A 26 -55.55 -7.13 0.68
N GLN A 27 -56.15 -8.21 0.18
CA GLN A 27 -55.45 -9.48 -0.07
C GLN A 27 -54.40 -9.34 -1.18
N LEU A 28 -54.72 -8.64 -2.26
CA LEU A 28 -53.77 -8.37 -3.34
C LEU A 28 -52.61 -7.48 -2.87
N ALA A 29 -52.90 -6.41 -2.12
CA ALA A 29 -51.88 -5.55 -1.53
C ALA A 29 -50.94 -6.34 -0.62
N LYS A 30 -51.48 -7.14 0.30
CA LYS A 30 -50.69 -8.01 1.19
C LYS A 30 -49.86 -9.05 0.43
N SER A 31 -50.40 -9.61 -0.66
CA SER A 31 -49.65 -10.53 -1.51
C SER A 31 -48.54 -9.81 -2.27
N SER A 32 -48.78 -8.58 -2.73
CA SER A 32 -47.80 -7.75 -3.41
C SER A 32 -46.66 -7.37 -2.47
N GLU A 33 -46.96 -6.97 -1.24
CA GLU A 33 -45.97 -6.68 -0.19
C GLU A 33 -45.08 -7.90 0.08
N ARG A 34 -45.69 -9.08 0.27
CA ARG A 34 -44.93 -10.33 0.48
C ARG A 34 -44.04 -10.69 -0.70
N HIS A 35 -44.53 -10.55 -1.94
CA HIS A 35 -43.69 -10.81 -3.12
C HIS A 35 -42.54 -9.80 -3.23
N GLN A 36 -42.78 -8.53 -2.87
CA GLN A 36 -41.74 -7.50 -2.86
C GLN A 36 -40.68 -7.79 -1.81
N GLU A 37 -41.07 -8.19 -0.60
CA GLU A 37 -40.16 -8.64 0.46
C GLU A 37 -39.33 -9.86 -0.01
N GLN A 38 -39.97 -10.86 -0.61
CA GLN A 38 -39.28 -12.04 -1.16
C GLN A 38 -38.29 -11.67 -2.28
N LEU A 39 -38.66 -10.78 -3.19
CA LEU A 39 -37.76 -10.31 -4.25
C LEU A 39 -36.56 -9.54 -3.68
N GLN A 40 -36.77 -8.74 -2.63
CA GLN A 40 -35.68 -8.06 -1.94
C GLN A 40 -34.73 -9.07 -1.30
N THR A 41 -35.24 -10.03 -0.53
CA THR A 41 -34.42 -11.08 0.09
C THR A 41 -33.63 -11.88 -0.94
N LEU A 42 -34.28 -12.33 -2.03
CA LEU A 42 -33.59 -13.04 -3.11
C LEU A 42 -32.53 -12.19 -3.80
N THR A 43 -32.76 -10.89 -3.94
CA THR A 43 -31.77 -9.96 -4.50
C THR A 43 -30.56 -9.84 -3.58
N GLU A 44 -30.77 -9.70 -2.27
CA GLU A 44 -29.70 -9.65 -1.26
C GLU A 44 -28.90 -10.97 -1.25
N GLU A 45 -29.57 -12.11 -1.24
CA GLU A 45 -28.95 -13.44 -1.31
C GLU A 45 -28.13 -13.62 -2.60
N LEU A 46 -28.67 -13.20 -3.75
CA LEU A 46 -27.96 -13.26 -5.03
C LEU A 46 -26.68 -12.41 -5.03
N GLN A 47 -26.70 -11.22 -4.40
CA GLN A 47 -25.50 -10.39 -4.25
C GLN A 47 -24.46 -11.06 -3.35
N ILE A 48 -24.90 -11.70 -2.27
CA ILE A 48 -24.01 -12.47 -1.38
C ILE A 48 -23.36 -13.62 -2.16
N VAL A 49 -24.14 -14.46 -2.83
CA VAL A 49 -23.61 -15.59 -3.62
C VAL A 49 -22.67 -15.11 -4.72
N LYS A 50 -23.01 -14.01 -5.41
CA LYS A 50 -22.14 -13.42 -6.43
C LYS A 50 -20.79 -12.98 -5.85
N SER A 51 -20.80 -12.29 -4.72
CA SER A 51 -19.55 -11.87 -4.04
C SER A 51 -18.71 -13.07 -3.57
N GLN A 52 -19.35 -14.14 -3.07
CA GLN A 52 -18.68 -15.38 -2.70
C GLN A 52 -18.06 -16.09 -3.91
N LEU A 53 -18.79 -16.16 -5.04
CA LEU A 53 -18.27 -16.77 -6.27
C LEU A 53 -17.08 -15.99 -6.83
N GLU A 54 -17.13 -14.65 -6.81
CA GLU A 54 -16.02 -13.79 -7.20
C GLU A 54 -14.79 -13.99 -6.30
N GLN A 55 -15.00 -14.16 -4.99
CA GLN A 55 -13.93 -14.46 -4.03
C GLN A 55 -13.31 -15.84 -4.28
N LEU A 56 -14.12 -16.89 -4.45
CA LEU A 56 -13.63 -18.26 -4.70
C LEU A 56 -12.91 -18.35 -6.04
N THR A 57 -13.43 -17.72 -7.08
CA THR A 57 -12.78 -17.66 -8.40
C THR A 57 -11.41 -16.98 -8.31
N ARG A 58 -11.28 -15.94 -7.47
CA ARG A 58 -10.00 -15.28 -7.21
C ARG A 58 -9.03 -16.21 -6.48
N GLN A 59 -9.48 -16.90 -5.43
CA GLN A 59 -8.66 -17.84 -4.66
C GLN A 59 -8.19 -19.01 -5.52
N GLU A 60 -9.06 -19.56 -6.37
CA GLU A 60 -8.70 -20.63 -7.30
C GLU A 60 -7.58 -20.19 -8.26
N ARG A 61 -7.70 -18.99 -8.86
CA ARG A 61 -6.65 -18.44 -9.73
C ARG A 61 -5.33 -18.22 -8.99
N GLN A 62 -5.39 -17.70 -7.76
CA GLN A 62 -4.22 -17.53 -6.91
C GLN A 62 -3.53 -18.87 -6.64
N LEU A 63 -4.28 -19.87 -6.18
CA LEU A 63 -3.74 -21.20 -5.90
C LEU A 63 -3.16 -21.86 -7.15
N ARG A 64 -3.86 -21.81 -8.28
CA ARG A 64 -3.36 -22.34 -9.56
C ARG A 64 -2.02 -21.72 -9.94
N THR A 65 -1.93 -20.40 -9.86
CA THR A 65 -0.70 -19.66 -10.17
C THR A 65 0.45 -20.04 -9.24
N LEU A 66 0.16 -20.25 -7.95
CA LEU A 66 1.15 -20.72 -6.98
C LEU A 66 1.63 -22.14 -7.31
N PHE A 67 0.71 -23.06 -7.61
CA PHE A 67 1.06 -24.45 -7.96
C PHE A 67 1.91 -24.52 -9.23
N GLU A 68 1.59 -23.72 -10.25
CA GLU A 68 2.37 -23.65 -11.49
C GLU A 68 3.78 -23.10 -11.25
N ALA A 69 3.93 -22.07 -10.41
CA ALA A 69 5.22 -21.48 -10.08
C ALA A 69 6.08 -22.35 -9.14
N GLU A 70 5.46 -23.17 -8.30
CA GLU A 70 6.20 -23.98 -7.31
C GLU A 70 7.01 -25.12 -7.96
N TYR A 71 6.53 -25.67 -9.08
CA TYR A 71 7.16 -26.81 -9.76
C TYR A 71 8.60 -26.52 -10.20
N ASP A 72 8.88 -25.30 -10.63
CA ASP A 72 10.21 -24.88 -11.13
C ASP A 72 11.12 -24.27 -10.03
N SER A 73 10.60 -24.09 -8.82
CA SER A 73 11.22 -23.21 -7.82
C SER A 73 12.47 -23.79 -7.13
N ASN A 74 12.64 -25.12 -7.07
CA ASN A 74 13.72 -25.74 -6.30
C ASN A 74 15.12 -25.37 -6.83
N ASP A 75 15.31 -25.43 -8.14
CA ASP A 75 16.59 -25.08 -8.78
C ASP A 75 16.86 -23.56 -8.69
N GLU A 76 15.80 -22.74 -8.70
CA GLU A 76 15.91 -21.30 -8.49
C GLU A 76 16.34 -20.95 -7.07
N VAL A 77 15.78 -21.61 -6.07
CA VAL A 77 16.15 -21.43 -4.66
C VAL A 77 17.62 -21.80 -4.44
N ALA A 78 18.08 -22.96 -4.93
CA ALA A 78 19.48 -23.38 -4.79
C ALA A 78 20.46 -22.40 -5.48
N ARG A 79 20.09 -21.88 -6.66
CA ARG A 79 20.86 -20.83 -7.36
C ARG A 79 20.89 -19.53 -6.56
N PHE A 80 19.77 -19.13 -5.97
CA PHE A 80 19.70 -17.92 -5.15
C PHE A 80 20.51 -18.03 -3.85
N GLU A 81 20.49 -19.18 -3.18
CA GLU A 81 21.33 -19.42 -2.00
C GLU A 81 22.82 -19.28 -2.34
N THR A 82 23.23 -19.81 -3.48
CA THR A 82 24.60 -19.69 -4.01
C THR A 82 24.93 -18.23 -4.31
N LEU A 83 24.04 -17.52 -5.02
CA LEU A 83 24.17 -16.11 -5.33
C LEU A 83 24.36 -15.25 -4.07
N VAL A 84 23.52 -15.45 -3.05
CA VAL A 84 23.58 -14.69 -1.79
C VAL A 84 24.88 -14.94 -1.02
N ARG A 85 25.38 -16.19 -1.04
CA ARG A 85 26.64 -16.55 -0.38
C ARG A 85 27.86 -15.93 -1.05
N GLU A 86 27.87 -15.86 -2.37
CA GLU A 86 29.04 -15.49 -3.16
C GLU A 86 29.10 -14.00 -3.50
N THR A 87 27.95 -13.31 -3.48
CA THR A 87 27.88 -11.89 -3.82
C THR A 87 28.17 -11.00 -2.60
N PRO A 88 29.09 -10.02 -2.68
CA PRO A 88 29.37 -9.09 -1.59
C PRO A 88 28.28 -8.00 -1.47
N ILE A 89 27.05 -8.40 -1.14
CA ILE A 89 25.85 -7.54 -1.13
C ILE A 89 26.04 -6.35 -0.18
N ALA A 90 26.59 -6.59 1.02
CA ALA A 90 26.74 -5.56 2.04
C ALA A 90 27.70 -4.44 1.61
N ASP A 91 28.87 -4.79 1.10
CA ASP A 91 29.88 -3.81 0.68
C ASP A 91 29.42 -3.00 -0.51
N HIS A 92 28.73 -3.63 -1.47
CA HIS A 92 28.14 -2.95 -2.62
C HIS A 92 27.10 -1.91 -2.18
N ILE A 93 26.17 -2.28 -1.30
CA ILE A 93 25.14 -1.36 -0.78
C ILE A 93 25.79 -0.19 -0.03
N ARG A 94 26.76 -0.47 0.85
CA ARG A 94 27.47 0.59 1.60
C ARG A 94 28.15 1.57 0.66
N ALA A 95 28.84 1.08 -0.38
CA ALA A 95 29.47 1.92 -1.38
C ALA A 95 28.45 2.76 -2.16
N ALA A 96 27.32 2.16 -2.58
CA ALA A 96 26.26 2.87 -3.29
C ALA A 96 25.64 4.00 -2.44
N VAL A 97 25.32 3.73 -1.18
CA VAL A 97 24.76 4.73 -0.24
C VAL A 97 25.78 5.83 0.08
N ALA A 98 27.06 5.48 0.24
CA ALA A 98 28.12 6.46 0.48
C ALA A 98 28.28 7.41 -0.71
N LYS A 99 28.24 6.88 -1.94
CA LYS A 99 28.40 7.65 -3.18
C LYS A 99 27.23 8.60 -3.47
N ALA A 100 26.01 8.24 -3.09
CA ALA A 100 24.84 9.08 -3.34
C ALA A 100 24.91 10.40 -2.54
N PRO A 101 24.71 11.58 -3.15
CA PRO A 101 24.65 12.82 -2.40
C PRO A 101 23.42 12.88 -1.49
N LEU A 102 23.57 13.46 -0.30
CA LEU A 102 22.45 13.88 0.54
C LEU A 102 22.10 15.32 0.11
N LEU A 103 20.85 15.53 -0.28
CA LEU A 103 20.32 16.82 -0.73
C LEU A 103 19.31 17.32 0.30
N ASP A 104 19.37 18.60 0.64
CA ASP A 104 18.52 19.19 1.68
C ASP A 104 17.25 19.89 1.14
N ASP A 105 17.18 20.15 -0.17
CA ASP A 105 16.07 20.85 -0.81
C ASP A 105 15.27 19.89 -1.72
N PRO A 106 13.95 19.70 -1.53
CA PRO A 106 13.03 20.43 -0.63
C PRO A 106 13.07 20.00 0.84
N PHE A 107 13.69 18.87 1.13
CA PHE A 107 13.97 18.32 2.46
C PHE A 107 15.10 17.29 2.35
N PRO A 108 15.73 16.86 3.46
CA PRO A 108 16.79 15.85 3.43
C PRO A 108 16.36 14.57 2.71
N HIS A 109 16.98 14.29 1.57
CA HIS A 109 16.74 13.10 0.75
C HIS A 109 17.99 12.69 -0.04
N CYS A 110 18.02 11.44 -0.50
CA CYS A 110 19.04 10.97 -1.43
C CYS A 110 18.44 10.01 -2.46
N VAL A 111 19.01 10.02 -3.66
CA VAL A 111 18.70 9.08 -4.74
C VAL A 111 19.91 8.18 -4.94
N ILE A 112 19.73 6.89 -4.68
CA ILE A 112 20.79 5.88 -4.74
C ILE A 112 20.55 5.03 -5.98
N ASP A 113 21.40 5.19 -6.98
CA ASP A 113 21.41 4.37 -8.19
C ASP A 113 22.26 3.11 -8.01
N ASN A 114 21.84 2.02 -8.66
CA ASN A 114 22.52 0.72 -8.60
C ASN A 114 22.70 0.23 -7.15
N LEU A 115 21.64 0.35 -6.34
CA LEU A 115 21.70 0.04 -4.90
C LEU A 115 22.17 -1.38 -4.64
N LEU A 116 21.63 -2.36 -5.37
CA LEU A 116 21.95 -3.78 -5.21
C LEU A 116 22.94 -4.23 -6.28
N PRO A 117 23.77 -5.27 -6.01
CA PRO A 117 24.49 -5.96 -7.08
C PRO A 117 23.52 -6.44 -8.16
N GLN A 118 23.88 -6.29 -9.44
CA GLN A 118 22.95 -6.52 -10.55
C GLN A 118 22.31 -7.92 -10.51
N ALA A 119 23.10 -8.97 -10.31
CA ALA A 119 22.59 -10.34 -10.25
C ALA A 119 21.60 -10.56 -9.09
N TYR A 120 21.81 -9.90 -7.95
CA TYR A 120 20.86 -9.92 -6.83
C TYR A 120 19.60 -9.11 -7.12
N TYR A 121 19.72 -7.96 -7.80
CA TYR A 121 18.56 -7.21 -8.28
C TYR A 121 17.71 -8.03 -9.25
N ASP A 122 18.35 -8.73 -10.20
CA ASP A 122 17.66 -9.60 -11.16
C ASP A 122 16.90 -10.72 -10.43
N ALA A 123 17.48 -11.31 -9.39
CA ALA A 123 16.79 -12.28 -8.52
C ALA A 123 15.61 -11.66 -7.76
N VAL A 124 15.73 -10.42 -7.27
CA VAL A 124 14.62 -9.68 -6.64
C VAL A 124 13.46 -9.44 -7.62
N ILE A 125 13.78 -9.10 -8.88
CA ILE A 125 12.77 -8.93 -9.95
C ILE A 125 12.12 -10.27 -10.30
N ALA A 126 12.90 -11.33 -10.48
CA ALA A 126 12.37 -12.67 -10.73
C ALA A 126 11.52 -13.19 -9.56
N GLY A 127 11.87 -12.82 -8.33
CA GLY A 127 11.13 -13.16 -7.13
C GLY A 127 9.86 -12.33 -6.90
N LEU A 128 9.49 -11.39 -7.78
CA LEU A 128 8.24 -10.64 -7.65
C LEU A 128 7.03 -11.60 -7.58
N PRO A 129 6.10 -11.42 -6.62
CA PRO A 129 4.94 -12.29 -6.53
C PRO A 129 4.03 -12.13 -7.76
N PRO A 130 3.34 -13.19 -8.19
CA PRO A 130 2.33 -13.09 -9.24
C PRO A 130 1.28 -12.02 -8.97
N VAL A 131 0.80 -11.39 -10.05
CA VAL A 131 -0.13 -10.26 -9.97
C VAL A 131 -1.46 -10.63 -9.30
N GLU A 132 -1.87 -11.88 -9.40
CA GLU A 132 -3.07 -12.46 -8.80
C GLU A 132 -3.08 -12.30 -7.28
N LEU A 133 -1.90 -12.27 -6.65
CA LEU A 133 -1.76 -12.11 -5.21
C LEU A 133 -2.06 -10.67 -4.75
N PHE A 134 -2.00 -9.68 -5.65
CA PHE A 134 -2.28 -8.27 -5.37
C PHE A 134 -3.78 -7.91 -5.41
N ALA A 135 -4.66 -8.87 -5.70
CA ALA A 135 -6.05 -8.63 -6.08
C ALA A 135 -7.00 -8.18 -4.95
N ASP A 136 -6.53 -8.02 -3.71
CA ASP A 136 -7.34 -7.64 -2.53
C ASP A 136 -7.72 -6.14 -2.50
N ARG A 137 -7.13 -5.32 -3.36
CA ARG A 137 -7.28 -3.85 -3.36
C ARG A 137 -7.68 -3.28 -4.72
N PRO A 138 -8.16 -2.02 -4.75
CA PRO A 138 -8.39 -1.30 -6.01
C PRO A 138 -7.17 -1.39 -6.92
N VAL A 139 -7.41 -1.62 -8.21
CA VAL A 139 -6.38 -1.97 -9.22
C VAL A 139 -5.19 -1.00 -9.24
N ASN A 140 -5.42 0.27 -8.92
CA ASN A 140 -4.39 1.31 -8.93
C ASN A 140 -3.62 1.46 -7.59
N LYS A 141 -4.00 0.75 -6.51
CA LYS A 141 -3.38 0.88 -5.17
C LYS A 141 -3.14 -0.48 -4.49
N GLN A 142 -2.71 -1.47 -5.25
CA GLN A 142 -2.47 -2.82 -4.74
C GLN A 142 -1.12 -2.93 -4.01
N GLN A 143 -1.05 -3.77 -2.98
CA GLN A 143 0.20 -3.98 -2.26
C GLN A 143 0.21 -5.33 -1.53
N LEU A 144 1.41 -5.86 -1.32
CA LEU A 144 1.66 -7.04 -0.49
C LEU A 144 2.62 -6.67 0.63
N THR A 145 2.34 -7.17 1.84
CA THR A 145 3.25 -7.04 2.98
C THR A 145 4.38 -8.05 2.85
N VAL A 146 5.59 -7.69 3.29
CA VAL A 146 6.78 -8.53 3.31
C VAL A 146 7.24 -8.71 4.77
N PRO A 147 7.52 -9.94 5.25
CA PRO A 147 7.63 -11.20 4.48
C PRO A 147 6.30 -11.68 3.91
N LEU A 148 6.37 -12.38 2.77
CA LEU A 148 5.20 -12.90 2.07
C LEU A 148 4.67 -14.12 2.82
N GLU A 149 3.39 -14.09 3.19
CA GLU A 149 2.72 -15.24 3.82
C GLU A 149 2.30 -16.29 2.78
N MET A 150 1.91 -15.85 1.58
CA MET A 150 1.43 -16.69 0.49
C MET A 150 2.06 -16.25 -0.83
N ALA A 151 3.09 -16.99 -1.27
CA ALA A 151 3.80 -16.78 -2.53
C ALA A 151 4.57 -18.06 -2.91
N PRO A 152 5.02 -18.20 -4.17
CA PRO A 152 5.90 -19.31 -4.55
C PRO A 152 7.15 -19.34 -3.66
N ARG A 153 7.72 -20.52 -3.44
CA ARG A 153 8.87 -20.68 -2.53
C ARG A 153 10.03 -19.76 -2.88
N PHE A 154 10.37 -19.65 -4.16
CA PHE A 154 11.43 -18.75 -4.63
C PHE A 154 11.17 -17.29 -4.23
N SER A 155 9.98 -16.76 -4.52
CA SER A 155 9.56 -15.42 -4.08
C SER A 155 9.67 -15.25 -2.57
N THR A 156 9.21 -16.25 -1.80
CA THR A 156 9.25 -16.21 -0.34
C THR A 156 10.68 -16.12 0.18
N GLU A 157 11.62 -16.91 -0.33
CA GLU A 157 13.04 -16.86 0.09
C GLU A 157 13.71 -15.54 -0.28
N VAL A 158 13.51 -15.08 -1.53
CA VAL A 158 14.07 -13.81 -2.01
C VAL A 158 13.59 -12.64 -1.15
N TRP A 159 12.28 -12.54 -0.91
CA TRP A 159 11.71 -11.41 -0.17
C TRP A 159 11.92 -11.51 1.34
N ARG A 160 12.04 -12.71 1.92
CA ARG A 160 12.48 -12.90 3.30
C ARG A 160 13.91 -12.41 3.49
N HIS A 161 14.84 -12.80 2.59
CA HIS A 161 16.22 -12.33 2.62
C HIS A 161 16.30 -10.81 2.40
N MET A 162 15.54 -10.27 1.44
CA MET A 162 15.47 -8.83 1.18
C MET A 162 15.01 -8.05 2.41
N ALA A 163 13.96 -8.49 3.12
CA ALA A 163 13.47 -7.77 4.29
C ALA A 163 14.37 -7.93 5.53
N LYS A 164 14.76 -9.16 5.87
CA LYS A 164 15.45 -9.45 7.14
C LYS A 164 16.95 -9.19 7.07
N THR A 165 17.61 -9.59 5.98
CA THR A 165 19.06 -9.42 5.83
C THR A 165 19.40 -8.09 5.19
N VAL A 166 18.79 -7.78 4.03
CA VAL A 166 19.17 -6.60 3.26
C VAL A 166 18.61 -5.32 3.86
N ALA A 167 17.28 -5.19 4.02
CA ALA A 167 16.67 -3.96 4.51
C ALA A 167 17.02 -3.68 5.99
N GLU A 168 16.76 -4.64 6.88
CA GLU A 168 16.99 -4.48 8.33
C GLU A 168 18.49 -4.59 8.72
N GLY A 169 19.23 -5.52 8.11
CA GLY A 169 20.62 -5.81 8.47
C GLY A 169 21.66 -4.90 7.80
N ILE A 170 21.42 -4.45 6.56
CA ILE A 170 22.40 -3.71 5.76
C ILE A 170 21.95 -2.29 5.47
N ILE A 171 20.78 -2.10 4.85
CA ILE A 171 20.32 -0.77 4.42
C ILE A 171 20.05 0.12 5.63
N ARG A 172 19.30 -0.36 6.64
CA ARG A 172 18.99 0.41 7.84
C ARG A 172 20.23 1.06 8.48
N PRO A 173 21.26 0.32 8.95
CA PRO A 173 22.40 0.96 9.60
C PRO A 173 23.15 1.92 8.67
N THR A 174 23.26 1.59 7.38
CA THR A 174 23.95 2.42 6.39
C THR A 174 23.21 3.74 6.13
N VAL A 175 21.88 3.67 5.98
CA VAL A 175 21.02 4.84 5.81
C VAL A 175 20.98 5.68 7.09
N LEU A 176 20.88 5.06 8.26
CA LEU A 176 20.90 5.80 9.53
C LEU A 176 22.21 6.55 9.74
N ALA A 177 23.35 5.97 9.37
CA ALA A 177 24.63 6.68 9.40
C ALA A 177 24.61 7.91 8.46
N LYS A 178 24.08 7.75 7.24
CA LYS A 178 23.99 8.85 6.27
C LYS A 178 23.04 9.97 6.68
N PHE A 179 21.92 9.62 7.33
CA PHE A 179 20.89 10.55 7.79
C PHE A 179 21.05 10.94 9.25
N HIS A 180 22.18 10.60 9.90
CA HIS A 180 22.38 10.81 11.33
C HIS A 180 22.14 12.26 11.73
N ASP A 181 22.79 13.19 11.03
CA ASP A 181 22.74 14.62 11.35
C ASP A 181 21.36 15.26 11.07
N PRO A 182 20.74 15.12 9.88
CA PRO A 182 19.42 15.68 9.64
C PRO A 182 18.34 15.06 10.54
N LEU A 183 18.44 13.75 10.85
CA LEU A 183 17.51 13.10 11.78
C LEU A 183 17.70 13.62 13.21
N THR A 184 18.94 13.76 13.67
CA THR A 184 19.26 14.31 15.00
C THR A 184 18.76 15.74 15.13
N HIS A 185 19.00 16.58 14.12
CA HIS A 185 18.52 17.95 14.09
C HIS A 185 17.00 18.02 14.19
N TRP A 186 16.29 17.27 13.34
CA TRP A 186 14.82 17.22 13.35
C TRP A 186 14.27 16.71 14.69
N LEU A 187 14.86 15.65 15.27
CA LEU A 187 14.43 15.13 16.57
C LEU A 187 14.65 16.15 17.70
N ARG A 188 15.75 16.91 17.70
CA ARG A 188 15.97 17.97 18.71
C ARG A 188 14.94 19.07 18.61
N GLU A 189 14.60 19.49 17.39
CA GLU A 189 13.60 20.54 17.16
C GLU A 189 12.18 20.07 17.56
N ARG A 190 11.79 18.86 17.14
CA ARG A 190 10.43 18.35 17.33
C ARG A 190 10.21 17.64 18.66
N MET A 191 11.27 17.13 19.28
CA MET A 191 11.23 16.39 20.54
C MET A 191 12.38 16.80 21.47
N PRO A 192 12.43 18.07 21.92
CA PRO A 192 13.51 18.57 22.77
C PRO A 192 13.67 17.78 24.08
N VAL A 193 12.62 17.08 24.53
CA VAL A 193 12.67 16.21 25.72
C VAL A 193 13.61 15.00 25.59
N LEU A 194 14.06 14.69 24.38
CA LEU A 194 15.08 13.67 24.14
C LEU A 194 16.51 14.17 24.41
N GLY A 195 16.67 15.46 24.70
CA GLY A 195 17.95 16.07 25.05
C GLY A 195 18.87 16.27 23.84
N GLU A 196 20.15 16.47 24.12
CA GLU A 196 21.15 16.74 23.09
C GLU A 196 21.44 15.52 22.20
N HIS A 197 21.31 14.29 22.70
CA HIS A 197 21.62 13.09 21.93
C HIS A 197 20.38 12.21 21.71
N PRO A 198 19.39 12.67 20.92
CA PRO A 198 18.08 12.02 20.84
C PRO A 198 18.13 10.58 20.32
N LEU A 199 19.17 10.21 19.57
CA LEU A 199 19.32 8.86 19.01
C LEU A 199 19.92 7.83 20.00
N GLU A 200 20.64 8.26 21.06
CA GLU A 200 21.25 7.33 22.03
C GLU A 200 20.19 6.58 22.86
N GLY A 201 19.01 7.18 23.04
CA GLY A 201 17.89 6.59 23.79
C GLY A 201 16.80 5.97 22.92
N VAL A 202 16.96 5.95 21.59
CA VAL A 202 15.92 5.53 20.64
C VAL A 202 16.44 4.42 19.75
N ARG A 203 15.89 3.22 19.93
CA ARG A 203 16.17 2.11 19.03
C ARG A 203 15.37 2.29 17.75
N ILE A 204 16.07 2.43 16.62
CA ILE A 204 15.46 2.51 15.30
C ILE A 204 15.40 1.12 14.64
N THR A 205 14.23 0.74 14.16
CA THR A 205 13.95 -0.53 13.46
C THR A 205 13.38 -0.26 12.07
N CYS A 206 13.52 -1.24 11.18
CA CYS A 206 12.78 -1.29 9.93
C CYS A 206 11.33 -1.72 10.21
N SER A 207 10.35 -1.07 9.59
CA SER A 207 8.99 -1.57 9.51
C SER A 207 8.94 -2.83 8.65
N ASP A 208 7.85 -3.61 8.77
CA ASP A 208 7.54 -4.56 7.71
C ASP A 208 7.43 -3.82 6.37
N GLY A 209 8.07 -4.41 5.37
CA GLY A 209 8.14 -3.82 4.05
C GLY A 209 6.86 -4.10 3.27
N ARG A 210 6.67 -3.40 2.15
CA ARG A 210 5.56 -3.66 1.24
C ARG A 210 6.01 -3.55 -0.21
N ILE A 211 5.59 -4.52 -1.02
CA ILE A 211 5.68 -4.44 -2.48
C ILE A 211 4.43 -3.71 -2.95
N LEU A 212 4.62 -2.64 -3.70
CA LEU A 212 3.59 -1.76 -4.22
C LEU A 212 3.44 -2.01 -5.71
N LEU A 213 2.21 -2.22 -6.17
CA LEU A 213 1.87 -2.32 -7.59
C LEU A 213 0.97 -1.16 -7.98
N ARG A 214 1.42 -0.35 -8.95
CA ARG A 214 0.73 0.84 -9.45
C ARG A 214 0.52 0.73 -10.96
N ARG A 215 -0.60 1.25 -11.44
CA ARG A 215 -1.08 1.16 -12.82
C ARG A 215 -1.61 2.51 -13.31
N PRO A 216 -1.89 2.69 -14.61
CA PRO A 216 -2.54 3.89 -15.13
C PRO A 216 -3.74 4.33 -14.28
N GLY A 217 -3.82 5.64 -14.00
CA GLY A 217 -4.83 6.22 -13.11
C GLY A 217 -4.45 6.17 -11.62
N TYR A 218 -3.24 5.72 -11.29
CA TYR A 218 -2.73 5.87 -9.93
C TYR A 218 -2.41 7.33 -9.62
N LEU A 219 -2.99 7.83 -8.53
CA LEU A 219 -2.68 9.13 -7.99
C LEU A 219 -2.54 9.00 -6.47
N ILE A 220 -1.42 9.48 -5.95
CA ILE A 220 -1.25 9.79 -4.54
C ILE A 220 -0.92 11.27 -4.44
N GLN A 221 -1.85 12.02 -3.84
CA GLN A 221 -1.70 13.46 -3.61
C GLN A 221 -0.45 13.75 -2.78
N PRO A 222 0.09 14.99 -2.85
CA PRO A 222 1.16 15.41 -1.96
C PRO A 222 0.82 15.09 -0.51
N HIS A 223 1.71 14.39 0.15
CA HIS A 223 1.56 14.02 1.56
C HIS A 223 2.90 13.83 2.25
N ARG A 224 2.86 13.81 3.57
CA ARG A 224 3.90 13.24 4.43
C ARG A 224 3.48 11.87 4.92
N ASP A 225 4.47 11.01 5.11
CA ASP A 225 4.25 9.67 5.63
C ASP A 225 3.83 9.71 7.10
N PRO A 226 3.33 8.59 7.66
CA PRO A 226 3.05 8.49 9.09
C PRO A 226 4.26 8.88 9.96
N LYS A 227 4.06 9.72 10.99
CA LYS A 227 5.14 10.27 11.83
C LYS A 227 6.05 9.23 12.51
N TRP A 228 5.55 8.02 12.72
CA TRP A 228 6.36 6.96 13.33
C TRP A 228 7.47 6.46 12.40
N GLY A 229 7.34 6.65 11.08
CA GLY A 229 8.40 6.39 10.12
C GLY A 229 9.21 7.65 9.90
N PHE A 230 10.34 7.77 10.60
CA PHE A 230 11.22 8.93 10.50
C PHE A 230 11.89 9.03 9.13
N ILE A 231 12.32 7.90 8.57
CA ILE A 231 12.93 7.85 7.23
C ILE A 231 12.14 6.87 6.38
N THR A 232 11.79 7.26 5.17
CA THR A 232 11.17 6.37 4.19
C THR A 232 12.19 5.93 3.17
N CYS A 233 12.24 4.62 2.92
CA CYS A 233 13.04 4.00 1.87
C CYS A 233 12.09 3.43 0.81
N LEU A 234 12.20 3.92 -0.43
CA LEU A 234 11.39 3.50 -1.57
C LEU A 234 12.30 3.05 -2.71
N MET A 235 12.39 1.74 -2.91
CA MET A 235 13.15 1.12 -3.98
C MET A 235 12.26 0.84 -5.19
N TYR A 236 12.67 1.29 -6.37
CA TYR A 236 12.03 1.00 -7.63
C TYR A 236 12.46 -0.35 -8.17
N LEU A 237 11.45 -1.14 -8.57
CA LEU A 237 11.61 -2.49 -9.09
C LEU A 237 11.26 -2.49 -10.59
N ALA A 238 11.80 -1.52 -11.33
CA ALA A 238 11.57 -1.44 -12.77
C ALA A 238 12.22 -2.63 -13.47
N ARG A 239 11.47 -3.25 -14.38
CA ARG A 239 11.94 -4.33 -15.25
C ARG A 239 12.62 -3.74 -16.47
N LYS A 240 13.39 -4.56 -17.18
CA LYS A 240 14.00 -4.17 -18.45
C LYS A 240 12.90 -3.75 -19.44
N GLY A 241 12.96 -2.50 -19.89
CA GLY A 241 12.00 -1.93 -20.84
C GLY A 241 10.78 -1.23 -20.22
N ASP A 242 10.67 -1.20 -18.89
CA ASP A 242 9.64 -0.39 -18.23
C ASP A 242 9.85 1.12 -18.50
N ASP A 243 8.77 1.88 -18.48
CA ASP A 243 8.78 3.34 -18.70
C ASP A 243 9.25 4.08 -17.43
N GLU A 244 10.39 4.77 -17.52
CA GLU A 244 11.02 5.45 -16.38
C GLU A 244 10.32 6.77 -15.98
N ARG A 245 9.33 7.27 -16.75
CA ARG A 245 8.75 8.60 -16.54
C ARG A 245 7.94 8.74 -15.25
N TRP A 246 7.35 7.66 -14.75
CA TRP A 246 6.33 7.74 -13.69
C TRP A 246 6.92 7.49 -12.30
N GLY A 247 7.74 8.45 -11.87
CA GLY A 247 8.53 8.42 -10.65
C GLY A 247 7.80 8.77 -9.35
N THR A 248 8.56 9.37 -8.43
CA THR A 248 8.07 9.98 -7.19
C THR A 248 8.40 11.45 -7.23
N GLN A 249 7.42 12.28 -6.93
CA GLN A 249 7.51 13.73 -6.96
C GLN A 249 7.79 14.24 -5.55
N LEU A 250 8.78 15.13 -5.42
CA LEU A 250 9.13 15.81 -4.18
C LEU A 250 8.73 17.28 -4.27
N PHE A 251 8.06 17.76 -3.24
CA PHE A 251 7.47 19.09 -3.22
C PHE A 251 8.02 19.90 -2.06
N ARG A 252 8.29 21.18 -2.32
CA ARG A 252 8.33 22.20 -1.28
C ARG A 252 6.90 22.59 -0.95
N VAL A 253 6.62 22.84 0.32
CA VAL A 253 5.28 23.19 0.79
C VAL A 253 5.31 24.61 1.34
N ARG A 254 4.35 25.43 0.92
CA ARG A 254 4.16 26.79 1.45
C ARG A 254 3.44 26.72 2.79
N ASP A 255 3.91 27.52 3.75
CA ASP A 255 3.38 27.59 5.12
C ASP A 255 3.36 26.21 5.78
N ASP A 256 4.51 25.54 5.71
CA ASP A 256 4.62 24.13 5.96
C ASP A 256 4.43 23.77 7.44
N ALA A 257 3.20 23.37 7.79
CA ALA A 257 2.81 23.06 9.15
C ALA A 257 3.22 21.63 9.56
N GLU A 258 3.32 21.40 10.86
CA GLU A 258 3.53 20.06 11.40
C GLU A 258 2.23 19.25 11.30
N ALA A 259 2.33 17.95 11.02
CA ALA A 259 1.13 17.11 10.89
C ALA A 259 0.36 16.97 12.22
N GLU A 260 -0.97 16.98 12.18
CA GLU A 260 -1.81 16.97 13.40
C GLU A 260 -1.96 15.59 14.07
N GLY A 261 -1.30 14.54 13.56
CA GLY A 261 -1.41 13.21 14.15
C GLY A 261 -0.48 12.15 13.54
N PRO A 262 -0.66 10.87 13.89
CA PRO A 262 0.20 9.78 13.46
C PRO A 262 -0.14 9.22 12.07
N ARG A 263 -1.24 9.69 11.46
CA ARG A 263 -1.66 9.29 10.10
C ARG A 263 -0.86 10.07 9.04
N PRO A 264 -0.85 9.62 7.78
CA PRO A 264 -0.32 10.43 6.69
C PRO A 264 -0.97 11.81 6.67
N HIS A 265 -0.15 12.85 6.47
CA HIS A 265 -0.61 14.24 6.40
C HIS A 265 -0.74 14.65 4.95
N TRP A 266 -1.97 14.82 4.48
CA TRP A 266 -2.27 15.21 3.11
C TRP A 266 -2.21 16.73 2.98
N ILE A 267 -1.54 17.20 1.94
CA ILE A 267 -1.30 18.62 1.70
C ILE A 267 -1.93 18.99 0.37
N SER A 268 -2.57 20.16 0.32
CA SER A 268 -3.23 20.62 -0.91
C SER A 268 -2.21 20.88 -2.00
N LYS A 269 -2.53 20.50 -3.25
CA LYS A 269 -1.61 20.67 -4.38
C LYS A 269 -1.26 22.15 -4.61
N GLU A 270 -2.17 23.06 -4.29
CA GLU A 270 -1.98 24.51 -4.40
C GLU A 270 -0.93 25.02 -3.43
N GLN A 271 -0.66 24.32 -2.32
CA GLN A 271 0.41 24.65 -1.38
C GLN A 271 1.77 24.07 -1.81
N CYS A 272 1.78 23.18 -2.80
CA CYS A 272 2.97 22.45 -3.22
C CYS A 272 3.62 23.03 -4.47
N GLU A 273 4.93 23.22 -4.39
CA GLU A 273 5.80 23.50 -5.53
C GLU A 273 6.61 22.23 -5.85
N LEU A 274 6.49 21.70 -7.07
CA LEU A 274 7.28 20.54 -7.50
C LEU A 274 8.75 20.95 -7.64
N VAL A 275 9.62 20.36 -6.82
CA VAL A 275 11.07 20.65 -6.84
C VAL A 275 11.84 19.56 -7.57
N SER A 276 11.42 18.30 -7.42
CA SER A 276 12.12 17.17 -8.02
C SER A 276 11.16 16.07 -8.45
N ASP A 277 11.44 15.44 -9.60
CA ASP A 277 10.71 14.28 -10.10
C ASP A 277 11.69 13.10 -10.30
N ILE A 278 11.59 12.12 -9.39
CA ILE A 278 12.54 11.02 -9.29
C ILE A 278 12.12 9.87 -10.19
N ALA A 279 12.71 9.81 -11.38
CA ALA A 279 12.44 8.80 -12.42
C ALA A 279 12.43 7.35 -11.90
N PHE A 280 11.48 6.55 -12.39
CA PHE A 280 11.25 5.13 -12.09
C PHE A 280 12.30 4.23 -12.77
N LYS A 281 13.55 4.31 -12.32
CA LYS A 281 14.67 3.53 -12.88
C LYS A 281 14.85 2.18 -12.19
N PRO A 282 15.39 1.17 -12.89
CA PRO A 282 15.75 -0.09 -12.25
C PRO A 282 16.80 0.12 -11.17
N ASN A 283 16.69 -0.63 -10.08
CA ASN A 283 17.70 -0.69 -9.02
C ASN A 283 18.03 0.69 -8.39
N ARG A 284 17.03 1.59 -8.39
CA ARG A 284 17.10 2.91 -7.78
C ARG A 284 16.33 2.92 -6.47
N MET A 285 16.89 3.53 -5.44
CA MET A 285 16.19 3.80 -4.18
C MET A 285 16.16 5.29 -3.88
N LEU A 286 14.97 5.79 -3.59
CA LEU A 286 14.75 7.10 -3.00
C LEU A 286 14.66 6.93 -1.49
N VAL A 287 15.47 7.67 -0.74
CA VAL A 287 15.42 7.73 0.71
C VAL A 287 15.19 9.16 1.13
N PHE A 288 14.28 9.39 2.09
CA PHE A 288 14.05 10.74 2.58
C PHE A 288 13.60 10.77 4.03
N LEU A 289 13.93 11.88 4.71
CA LEU A 289 13.48 12.18 6.06
C LEU A 289 12.04 12.71 6.02
N ASN A 290 11.13 12.05 6.75
CA ASN A 290 9.74 12.44 6.89
C ASN A 290 9.59 13.62 7.87
N SER A 291 10.05 14.80 7.45
CA SER A 291 10.18 16.01 8.27
C SER A 291 9.32 17.15 7.74
N VAL A 292 9.81 17.86 6.73
CA VAL A 292 9.17 18.96 6.01
C VAL A 292 8.95 18.59 4.55
N GLY A 293 8.26 19.45 3.81
CA GLY A 293 7.82 19.24 2.44
C GLY A 293 6.79 18.13 2.31
N ALA A 294 6.62 17.65 1.08
CA ALA A 294 5.70 16.57 0.75
C ALA A 294 6.24 15.71 -0.38
N HIS A 295 5.67 14.52 -0.54
CA HIS A 295 5.89 13.68 -1.71
C HIS A 295 4.58 13.15 -2.29
N GLY A 296 4.61 12.80 -3.56
CA GLY A 296 3.46 12.29 -4.30
C GLY A 296 3.89 11.43 -5.48
N ALA A 297 2.93 10.87 -6.20
CA ALA A 297 3.18 10.14 -7.43
C ALA A 297 1.90 10.11 -8.28
N HIS A 298 2.08 10.13 -9.59
CA HIS A 298 0.98 10.13 -10.54
C HIS A 298 1.35 9.31 -11.78
N ILE A 299 0.46 8.41 -12.17
CA ILE A 299 0.48 7.72 -13.45
C ILE A 299 -0.80 8.14 -14.18
N PRO A 300 -0.71 8.89 -15.29
CA PRO A 300 -1.89 9.30 -16.05
C PRO A 300 -2.78 8.12 -16.42
N ALA A 301 -4.10 8.34 -16.47
CA ALA A 301 -5.06 7.31 -16.82
C ALA A 301 -4.89 6.80 -18.26
N ASP A 302 -4.37 7.65 -19.15
CA ASP A 302 -4.10 7.37 -20.55
C ASP A 302 -2.65 6.89 -20.82
N ALA A 303 -1.85 6.68 -19.77
CA ALA A 303 -0.49 6.19 -19.88
C ALA A 303 -0.44 4.88 -20.68
N LYS A 304 0.56 4.76 -21.56
CA LYS A 304 0.77 3.60 -22.43
C LYS A 304 2.02 2.81 -22.01
N PRO A 305 2.00 1.48 -22.14
CA PRO A 305 0.85 0.66 -22.54
C PRO A 305 -0.25 0.63 -21.44
N ALA A 306 -1.48 0.24 -21.78
CA ALA A 306 -2.55 0.09 -20.79
C ALA A 306 -2.23 -0.99 -19.72
N THR A 307 -1.31 -1.91 -20.07
CA THR A 307 -0.74 -2.93 -19.21
C THR A 307 0.46 -2.44 -18.42
N LEU A 308 0.73 -1.13 -18.38
CA LEU A 308 1.83 -0.58 -17.60
C LEU A 308 1.68 -0.94 -16.12
N GLU A 309 2.76 -1.43 -15.55
CA GLU A 309 2.86 -1.77 -14.14
C GLU A 309 4.12 -1.14 -13.57
N ARG A 310 3.98 -0.50 -12.41
CA ARG A 310 5.09 0.09 -11.66
C ARG A 310 5.17 -0.62 -10.32
N TYR A 311 6.23 -1.40 -10.15
CA TYR A 311 6.54 -2.09 -8.90
C TYR A 311 7.52 -1.27 -8.05
N ALA A 312 7.28 -1.18 -6.75
CA ALA A 312 8.23 -0.60 -5.81
C ALA A 312 8.23 -1.35 -4.47
N TYR A 313 9.37 -1.46 -3.81
CA TYR A 313 9.47 -1.93 -2.44
C TYR A 313 9.61 -0.75 -1.50
N GLN A 314 8.75 -0.65 -0.50
CA GLN A 314 8.79 0.43 0.49
C GLN A 314 8.88 -0.12 1.90
N PHE A 315 9.75 0.47 2.71
CA PHE A 315 9.78 0.28 4.15
C PHE A 315 10.15 1.61 4.83
N ARG A 316 9.99 1.67 6.15
CA ARG A 316 10.31 2.87 6.93
C ARG A 316 11.25 2.52 8.06
N LEU A 317 12.12 3.46 8.42
CA LEU A 317 12.94 3.41 9.62
C LEU A 317 12.29 4.30 10.67
N GLY A 318 12.02 3.74 11.83
CA GLY A 318 11.32 4.44 12.92
C GLY A 318 11.68 3.87 14.28
N ALA A 319 11.33 4.60 15.33
CA ALA A 319 11.48 4.11 16.69
C ALA A 319 10.68 2.81 16.90
N ASP A 320 11.26 1.83 17.60
CA ASP A 320 10.54 0.62 17.97
C ASP A 320 9.44 0.90 19.02
N GLY A 321 8.53 -0.06 19.23
CA GLY A 321 7.40 0.14 20.15
C GLY A 321 7.84 0.50 21.59
N ARG A 322 8.97 -0.03 22.06
CA ARG A 322 9.53 0.28 23.38
C ARG A 322 10.04 1.73 23.43
N SER A 323 10.82 2.13 22.44
CA SER A 323 11.35 3.49 22.32
C SER A 323 10.21 4.51 22.21
N ILE A 324 9.16 4.20 21.45
CA ILE A 324 7.98 5.08 21.37
C ILE A 324 7.27 5.18 22.73
N LYS A 325 7.09 4.07 23.47
CA LYS A 325 6.53 4.13 24.83
C LYS A 325 7.38 5.03 25.74
N THR A 326 8.71 4.93 25.67
CA THR A 326 9.63 5.79 26.42
C THR A 326 9.56 7.26 25.98
N ILE A 327 9.53 7.55 24.68
CA ILE A 327 9.36 8.90 24.15
C ILE A 327 8.04 9.49 24.65
N ARG A 328 6.92 8.78 24.48
CA ARG A 328 5.58 9.23 24.89
C ARG A 328 5.48 9.52 26.39
N ALA A 329 6.16 8.75 27.24
CA ALA A 329 6.18 9.00 28.68
C ALA A 329 6.83 10.35 29.05
N LYS A 330 7.71 10.86 28.19
CA LYS A 330 8.40 12.15 28.39
C LYS A 330 7.68 13.34 27.76
N LEU A 331 6.80 13.12 26.78
CA LEU A 331 6.06 14.18 26.08
C LEU A 331 5.01 14.85 26.99
N THR A 332 4.74 16.14 26.76
CA THR A 332 3.63 16.87 27.40
C THR A 332 2.26 16.26 27.03
N PRO A 333 1.17 16.50 27.77
CA PRO A 333 -0.16 16.00 27.41
C PRO A 333 -0.58 16.34 25.97
N GLU A 334 -0.29 17.55 25.51
CA GLU A 334 -0.59 18.04 24.15
C GLU A 334 0.23 17.25 23.13
N GLN A 335 1.55 17.14 23.34
CA GLN A 335 2.44 16.33 22.50
C GLN A 335 2.01 14.86 22.49
N ARG A 336 1.64 14.27 23.62
CA ARG A 336 1.13 12.89 23.69
C ARG A 336 -0.12 12.69 22.85
N ALA A 337 -1.02 13.68 22.79
CA ALA A 337 -2.22 13.63 21.96
C ALA A 337 -1.86 13.60 20.46
N TYR A 338 -0.86 14.38 20.03
CA TYR A 338 -0.33 14.32 18.66
C TYR A 338 0.27 12.95 18.29
N TRP A 339 0.78 12.22 19.28
CA TRP A 339 1.30 10.86 19.13
C TRP A 339 0.29 9.77 19.54
N ALA A 340 -0.96 10.13 19.83
CA ALA A 340 -2.00 9.18 20.18
C ALA A 340 -2.63 8.60 18.90
N GLY A 341 -2.49 7.29 18.71
CA GLY A 341 -3.06 6.53 17.60
C GLY A 341 -2.46 5.13 17.55
N LYS A 342 -2.68 4.38 16.47
CA LYS A 342 -2.03 3.08 16.25
C LYS A 342 -0.52 3.27 16.11
N VAL A 343 0.15 3.34 17.26
CA VAL A 343 1.58 3.42 17.39
C VAL A 343 2.03 2.08 17.93
N GLY A 344 2.56 1.23 17.04
CA GLY A 344 3.35 0.08 17.43
C GLY A 344 2.61 -1.19 17.88
N ASP A 345 1.45 -1.13 18.55
CA ASP A 345 0.86 -2.38 19.09
C ASP A 345 0.30 -3.31 17.98
N ASP A 346 -0.07 -2.78 16.79
CA ASP A 346 -0.45 -3.58 15.61
C ASP A 346 0.68 -3.75 14.57
N TYR A 347 1.82 -3.07 14.76
CA TYR A 347 2.95 -3.06 13.81
C TYR A 347 4.19 -3.76 14.36
N ALA A 348 4.25 -4.02 15.67
CA ALA A 348 5.09 -5.07 16.20
C ALA A 348 4.49 -6.38 15.70
N GLY A 349 4.94 -6.82 14.53
CA GLY A 349 4.56 -8.09 13.93
C GLY A 349 4.54 -9.18 14.99
N GLY A 350 3.52 -10.03 14.90
CA GLY A 350 3.33 -11.18 15.75
C GLY A 350 4.66 -11.85 16.09
N GLN A 351 5.05 -11.74 17.36
CA GLN A 351 5.73 -12.86 18.00
C GLN A 351 4.63 -13.85 18.37
N SER A 352 4.15 -14.59 17.37
CA SER A 352 3.44 -15.86 17.56
C SER A 352 4.31 -16.96 17.00
#